data_AF-A0A382B6H9-F1
#
_entry.id   AF-A0A382B6H9-F1
#
_cell.length_a   1.000
_cell.length_b   1.000
_cell.length_c   1.000
_cell.angle_alpha   90.00
_cell.angle_beta   90.00
_cell.angle_gamma   90.00
#
_symmetry.space_group_name_H-M   'P 1'
#
loop_
_entity.id
_entity.type
_entity.pdbx_description
1 polymer ?
#
loop_
_entity_poly.entity_id
_entity_poly.type
_entity_poly.pdbx_seq_one_letter_code
_entity_poly.pdbx_strand_id
1 'polypeptide(L)'
;MTPHEQNYRVPGRFEEHECTFITWPCANSDLEIESYEKEIVVFAQNLSRFEKVIIIADPSDYEKAYNHCKEFSSVWSIPTDFSWIRDNGPIFIKND
;
A
#
# COMPACT_ATOMS: atom_id res chain seq x y z
N MET A 1 -26.46 4.79 -11.08
CA MET A 1 -26.32 3.36 -10.78
C MET A 1 -25.26 3.23 -9.69
N THR A 2 -25.59 2.61 -8.57
CA THR A 2 -24.66 2.39 -7.44
C THR A 2 -23.96 1.04 -7.57
N PRO A 3 -22.83 0.81 -6.87
CA PRO A 3 -22.20 -0.52 -6.82
C PRO A 3 -23.17 -1.62 -6.46
N HIS A 4 -24.07 -1.36 -5.49
CA HIS A 4 -25.09 -2.32 -5.08
C HIS A 4 -26.09 -2.64 -6.21
N GLU A 5 -26.58 -1.62 -6.92
CA GLU A 5 -27.47 -1.80 -8.08
C GLU A 5 -26.79 -2.57 -9.24
N GLN A 6 -25.46 -2.63 -9.23
CA GLN A 6 -24.62 -3.35 -10.19
C GLN A 6 -24.11 -4.71 -9.67
N ASN A 7 -24.61 -5.19 -8.53
CA ASN A 7 -24.18 -6.44 -7.88
C ASN A 7 -22.70 -6.49 -7.46
N TYR A 8 -22.11 -5.34 -7.14
CA TYR A 8 -20.79 -5.29 -6.51
C TYR A 8 -20.91 -5.26 -4.98
N ARG A 9 -19.96 -5.90 -4.30
CA ARG A 9 -19.81 -5.88 -2.84
C ARG A 9 -18.36 -5.65 -2.42
N VAL A 10 -18.17 -5.18 -1.20
CA VAL A 10 -16.86 -5.22 -0.54
C VAL A 10 -16.64 -6.65 -0.05
N PRO A 11 -15.58 -7.34 -0.50
CA PRO A 11 -15.27 -8.67 0.00
C PRO A 11 -14.82 -8.63 1.46
N GLY A 12 -15.02 -9.73 2.18
CA GLY A 12 -14.42 -9.92 3.49
C GLY A 12 -12.90 -9.90 3.39
N ARG A 13 -12.23 -9.35 4.41
CA ARG A 13 -10.74 -9.27 4.47
C ARG A 13 -10.01 -10.63 4.55
N PHE A 14 -10.77 -11.71 4.62
CA PHE A 14 -10.30 -13.09 4.67
C PHE A 14 -10.49 -13.81 3.33
N GLU A 15 -11.15 -13.18 2.36
CA GLU A 15 -11.25 -13.69 0.99
C GLU A 15 -9.90 -13.51 0.26
N GLU A 16 -9.72 -14.19 -0.87
CA GLU A 16 -8.47 -14.08 -1.63
C GLU A 16 -8.19 -12.64 -2.07
N HIS A 17 -6.93 -12.23 -1.90
CA HIS A 17 -6.43 -10.93 -2.32
C HIS A 17 -5.47 -11.08 -3.50
N GLU A 18 -5.55 -10.15 -4.46
CA GLU A 18 -4.56 -10.02 -5.53
C GLU A 18 -3.24 -9.45 -5.00
N CYS A 19 -3.34 -8.47 -4.07
CA CYS A 19 -2.20 -7.81 -3.45
C CYS A 19 -2.61 -6.96 -2.23
N THR A 20 -1.60 -6.57 -1.45
CA THR A 20 -1.71 -5.54 -0.41
C THR A 20 -0.96 -4.28 -0.83
N PHE A 21 -1.62 -3.12 -0.64
CA PHE A 21 -1.00 -1.81 -0.78
C PHE A 21 -0.48 -1.30 0.56
N ILE A 22 0.69 -0.67 0.53
CA ILE A 22 1.32 -0.01 1.68
C ILE A 22 1.84 1.34 1.20
N THR A 23 1.51 2.43 1.88
CA THR A 23 2.11 3.74 1.59
C THR A 23 3.45 3.86 2.29
N TRP A 24 4.48 4.33 1.58
CA TRP A 24 5.78 4.66 2.14
C TRP A 24 5.67 5.91 3.05
N PRO A 25 6.41 5.98 4.18
CA PRO A 25 6.41 7.15 5.04
C PRO A 25 6.75 8.43 4.27
N CYS A 26 5.91 9.46 4.41
CA CYS A 26 6.05 10.72 3.69
C CYS A 26 6.85 11.71 4.56
N ALA A 27 8.02 12.13 4.09
CA ALA A 27 8.99 12.86 4.90
C ALA A 27 8.49 14.22 5.45
N ASN A 28 7.49 14.82 4.80
CA ASN A 28 6.95 16.14 5.14
C ASN A 28 5.78 16.12 6.14
N SER A 29 5.21 14.95 6.40
CA SER A 29 3.93 14.80 7.12
C SER A 29 4.00 13.79 8.26
N ASP A 30 4.81 12.74 8.09
CA ASP A 30 4.97 11.69 9.08
C ASP A 30 6.10 12.01 10.06
N LEU A 31 6.09 11.34 11.21
CA LEU A 31 7.09 11.50 12.26
C LEU A 31 8.02 10.29 12.32
N GLU A 32 9.20 10.47 12.92
CA GLU A 32 10.17 9.39 13.15
C GLU A 32 10.56 8.63 11.86
N ILE A 33 10.66 9.36 10.74
CA ILE A 33 10.80 8.82 9.37
C ILE A 33 11.81 7.67 9.27
N GLU A 34 13.02 7.82 9.80
CA GLU A 34 14.03 6.76 9.68
C GLU A 34 13.65 5.45 10.39
N SER A 35 12.98 5.53 11.54
CA SER A 35 12.49 4.34 12.26
C SER A 35 11.29 3.75 11.55
N TYR A 36 10.37 4.62 11.11
CA TYR A 36 9.15 4.20 10.43
C TYR A 36 9.45 3.49 9.10
N GLU A 37 10.38 4.02 8.30
CA GLU A 37 10.81 3.37 7.05
C GLU A 37 11.39 1.97 7.30
N LYS A 38 12.22 1.80 8.35
CA LYS A 38 12.76 0.48 8.72
C LYS A 38 11.65 -0.49 9.08
N GLU A 39 10.65 -0.05 9.84
CA GLU A 39 9.49 -0.88 10.18
C GLU A 39 8.66 -1.25 8.94
N ILE A 40 8.40 -0.29 8.05
CA ILE A 40 7.68 -0.55 6.79
C ILE A 40 8.43 -1.56 5.93
N VAL A 41 9.76 -1.46 5.81
CA VAL A 41 10.58 -2.42 5.07
C VAL A 41 10.45 -3.82 5.66
N VAL A 42 10.62 -3.97 6.98
CA VAL A 42 10.51 -5.27 7.66
C VAL A 42 9.10 -5.85 7.52
N PHE A 43 8.07 -5.03 7.68
CA PHE A 43 6.68 -5.46 7.55
C PHE A 43 6.38 -5.92 6.12
N ALA A 44 6.69 -5.10 5.13
CA ALA A 44 6.43 -5.39 3.72
C ALA A 44 7.20 -6.63 3.24
N GLN A 45 8.45 -6.81 3.66
CA GLN A 45 9.24 -8.00 3.32
C GLN A 45 8.69 -9.29 3.94
N ASN A 46 8.14 -9.22 5.15
CA ASN A 46 7.48 -10.39 5.75
C ASN A 46 6.15 -10.70 5.06
N LEU A 47 5.37 -9.66 4.73
CA LEU A 47 4.09 -9.81 4.05
C LEU A 47 4.25 -10.36 2.62
N SER A 48 5.32 -9.98 1.91
CA SER A 48 5.59 -10.40 0.53
C SER A 48 5.79 -11.91 0.37
N ARG A 49 5.95 -12.65 1.48
CA ARG A 49 6.02 -14.12 1.50
C ARG A 49 4.64 -14.78 1.34
N PHE A 50 3.56 -14.02 1.55
CA PHE A 50 2.19 -14.52 1.56
C PHE A 50 1.38 -14.00 0.38
N GLU A 51 1.58 -12.73 0.00
CA GLU A 51 0.89 -12.11 -1.12
C GLU A 51 1.75 -11.04 -1.79
N LYS A 52 1.34 -10.60 -2.98
CA LYS A 52 2.00 -9.51 -3.68
C LYS A 52 1.88 -8.20 -2.89
N VAL A 53 2.99 -7.48 -2.74
CA VAL A 53 3.02 -6.17 -2.09
C VAL A 53 3.29 -5.07 -3.11
N ILE A 54 2.53 -3.99 -3.00
CA ILE A 54 2.75 -2.74 -3.74
C ILE A 54 3.03 -1.62 -2.75
N ILE A 55 4.23 -1.07 -2.82
CA ILE A 55 4.62 0.14 -2.10
C ILE A 55 4.21 1.34 -2.93
N ILE A 56 3.41 2.23 -2.37
CA ILE A 56 3.05 3.51 -2.98
C ILE A 56 3.88 4.58 -2.30
N ALA A 57 4.73 5.26 -3.07
CA ALA A 57 5.62 6.30 -2.57
C ALA A 57 5.35 7.62 -3.29
N ASP A 58 5.43 8.72 -2.56
CA ASP A 58 5.46 10.05 -3.17
C ASP A 58 6.63 10.13 -4.16
N PRO A 59 6.51 10.83 -5.29
CA PRO A 59 7.62 11.06 -6.20
C PRO A 59 8.90 11.57 -5.51
N SER A 60 8.81 12.37 -4.43
CA SER A 60 10.00 12.83 -3.69
C SER A 60 10.73 11.71 -2.96
N ASP A 61 10.03 10.63 -2.58
CA ASP A 61 10.56 9.53 -1.79
C ASP A 61 10.74 8.23 -2.62
N TYR A 62 10.36 8.25 -3.91
CA TYR A 62 10.36 7.09 -4.79
C TYR A 62 11.71 6.35 -4.83
N GLU A 63 12.81 7.06 -5.09
CA GLU A 63 14.13 6.45 -5.20
C GLU A 63 14.55 5.73 -3.91
N LYS A 64 14.18 6.31 -2.77
CA LYS A 64 14.46 5.72 -1.45
C LYS A 64 13.64 4.46 -1.25
N ALA A 65 12.32 4.53 -1.43
CA ALA A 65 11.41 3.39 -1.34
C ALA A 65 11.82 2.26 -2.30
N TYR A 66 12.15 2.61 -3.55
CA TYR A 66 12.59 1.66 -4.57
C TYR A 66 13.86 0.92 -4.16
N ASN A 67 14.89 1.64 -3.70
CA ASN A 67 16.15 1.01 -3.29
C ASN A 67 15.98 0.07 -2.08
N HIS A 68 15.05 0.37 -1.18
CA HIS A 68 14.75 -0.48 -0.03
C HIS A 68 13.87 -1.69 -0.36
N CYS A 69 12.93 -1.56 -1.31
CA CYS A 69 11.82 -2.52 -1.44
C CYS A 69 11.74 -3.29 -2.77
N LYS A 70 12.55 -2.93 -3.79
CA LYS A 70 12.48 -3.51 -5.15
C LYS A 70 12.67 -5.04 -5.22
N GLU A 71 13.38 -5.64 -4.27
CA GLU A 71 13.67 -7.08 -4.28
C GLU A 71 12.46 -7.93 -3.87
N PHE A 72 11.46 -7.35 -3.22
CA PHE A 72 10.31 -8.08 -2.66
C PHE A 72 8.95 -7.45 -2.93
N SER A 73 8.90 -6.28 -3.58
CA SER A 73 7.65 -5.57 -3.88
C SER A 73 7.76 -4.78 -5.18
N SER A 74 6.60 -4.38 -5.73
CA SER A 74 6.55 -3.33 -6.75
C SER A 74 6.47 -1.97 -6.06
N VAL A 75 7.14 -0.96 -6.62
CA VAL A 75 7.06 0.42 -6.10
C VAL A 75 6.41 1.32 -7.14
N TRP A 76 5.31 1.95 -6.77
CA TRP A 76 4.55 2.88 -7.60
C TRP A 76 4.78 4.31 -7.11
N SER A 77 5.11 5.20 -8.04
CA SER A 77 5.23 6.63 -7.77
C SER A 77 3.86 7.29 -7.94
N ILE A 78 3.21 7.61 -6.83
CA ILE A 78 1.89 8.27 -6.80
C ILE A 78 1.96 9.37 -5.74
N PRO A 79 1.60 10.62 -6.07
CA PRO A 79 1.59 11.70 -5.08
C PRO A 79 0.77 11.34 -3.85
N THR A 80 1.38 11.48 -2.68
CA THR A 80 0.77 11.15 -1.39
C THR A 80 1.36 12.04 -0.30
N ASP A 81 0.52 12.44 0.64
CA ASP A 81 0.85 13.38 1.71
C ASP A 81 0.75 12.76 3.10
N PHE A 82 0.39 11.47 3.21
CA PHE A 82 0.28 10.78 4.50
C PHE A 82 0.32 9.24 4.34
N SER A 83 1.07 8.53 5.19
CA SER A 83 1.29 7.09 5.04
C SER A 83 0.23 6.19 5.72
N TRP A 84 -1.05 6.51 5.53
CA TRP A 84 -2.20 5.78 6.11
C TRP A 84 -3.19 5.25 5.06
N ILE A 85 -2.73 4.33 4.21
CA ILE A 85 -3.54 3.78 3.10
C ILE A 85 -4.83 3.09 3.49
N ARG A 86 -4.95 2.65 4.75
CA ARG A 86 -6.20 2.08 5.26
C ARG A 86 -7.35 3.08 5.21
N ASP A 87 -7.05 4.35 5.41
CA ASP A 87 -8.06 5.40 5.59
C ASP A 87 -8.23 6.26 4.34
N ASN A 88 -7.15 6.48 3.57
CA ASN A 88 -7.17 7.29 2.35
C ASN A 88 -7.08 6.47 1.04
N GLY A 89 -6.91 5.15 1.13
CA GLY A 89 -6.84 4.25 -0.01
C GLY A 89 -8.20 3.83 -0.56
N PRO A 90 -8.23 3.15 -1.72
CA PRO A 90 -9.47 2.65 -2.30
C PRO A 90 -10.07 1.52 -1.46
N ILE A 91 -11.40 1.53 -1.38
CA ILE A 91 -12.17 0.35 -0.94
C ILE A 91 -12.52 -0.46 -2.20
N PHE A 92 -11.82 -1.57 -2.40
CA PHE A 92 -12.07 -2.44 -3.54
C PHE A 92 -13.43 -3.14 -3.41
N ILE A 93 -14.10 -3.26 -4.54
CA ILE A 93 -15.37 -3.98 -4.70
C ILE A 93 -15.21 -5.02 -5.80
N LYS A 94 -15.91 -6.15 -5.66
CA LYS A 94 -15.99 -7.19 -6.69
C LYS A 94 -17.44 -7.58 -6.93
N ASN A 95 -17.75 -7.94 -8.16
CA ASN A 95 -18.87 -8.80 -8.49
C ASN A 95 -18.37 -10.26 -8.50
N ASP A 96 -19.29 -11.21 -8.41
CA ASP A 96 -18.98 -12.62 -8.62
C ASP A 96 -19.03 -12.96 -10.12
#